data_AF-A0A9X2RDL2-F1
#
_entry.id   AF-A0A9X2RDL2-F1
#
_cell.length_a   1.000
_cell.length_b   1.000
_cell.length_c   1.000
_cell.angle_alpha   90.00
_cell.angle_beta   90.00
_cell.angle_gamma   90.00
#
_symmetry.space_group_name_H-M   'P 1'
#
loop_
_entity.id
_entity.type
_entity.pdbx_description
1 polymer ?
#
loop_
_entity_poly.entity_id
_entity_poly.type
_entity_poly.pdbx_seq_one_letter_code
_entity_poly.pdbx_strand_id
1 'polypeptide(L)'
;MINRRSEPYEDVGRTLAVMAEMAQRQKTDPKIRKVADSVTGGVNFPAGTAGRDEVATRIWRFIKREIRYVLDPAGTELVQAPDAILKTRHGDCDGMATLAAAMLAGLGIEPGFRAVAWEEKGVYQHVYAIYAPTRGEDVAKWHALDPVSPSPPPGPDTIKDDAVDTKDYTLAEHSTRDTDLDMAQLLSEGQSSSALAGRRGLGQDEDSGSGGSGSTGFDSFEEFVQFALQKGPEYVRAWRQSGQKPAPDSNDARLAALEQRLRNLQQQSGGLGEGATLALSGAVAASIVYIATR
;
A
#
# COMPACT_ATOMS: atom_id res chain seq x y z
N MET A 1 10.95 28.58 -3.62
CA MET A 1 11.50 27.89 -4.80
C MET A 1 11.04 26.45 -4.71
N ILE A 2 10.27 25.97 -5.69
CA ILE A 2 10.02 24.53 -5.84
C ILE A 2 11.40 23.91 -6.07
N ASN A 3 11.82 22.98 -5.22
CA ASN A 3 13.04 22.23 -5.48
C ASN A 3 12.74 21.29 -6.65
N ARG A 4 12.89 21.78 -7.88
CA ARG A 4 12.69 21.02 -9.13
C ARG A 4 13.68 19.85 -9.31
N ARG A 5 14.49 19.57 -8.28
CA ARG A 5 15.53 18.54 -8.24
C ARG A 5 15.23 17.47 -7.17
N SER A 6 13.97 17.15 -6.93
CA SER A 6 13.65 15.83 -6.37
C SER A 6 14.07 14.77 -7.37
N GLU A 7 14.62 13.67 -6.88
CA GLU A 7 14.85 12.50 -7.72
C GLU A 7 13.51 12.02 -8.27
N PRO A 8 13.44 11.60 -9.55
CA PRO A 8 12.20 11.14 -10.12
C PRO A 8 11.74 9.84 -9.45
N TYR A 9 10.42 9.67 -9.35
CA TYR A 9 9.83 8.42 -8.88
C TYR A 9 10.24 7.25 -9.79
N GLU A 10 10.86 6.21 -9.22
CA GLU A 10 11.27 5.01 -9.96
C GLU A 10 10.06 4.29 -10.58
N ASP A 11 8.97 4.14 -9.80
CA ASP A 11 7.68 3.61 -10.25
C ASP A 11 6.55 4.43 -9.64
N VAL A 12 6.22 5.55 -10.30
CA VAL A 12 5.13 6.44 -9.90
C VAL A 12 3.79 5.70 -9.77
N GLY A 13 3.55 4.66 -10.57
CA GLY A 13 2.29 3.92 -10.52
C GLY A 13 2.15 3.15 -9.22
N ARG A 14 3.24 2.50 -8.81
CA ARG A 14 3.32 1.79 -7.53
C ARG A 14 3.24 2.75 -6.35
N THR A 15 3.98 3.86 -6.36
CA THR A 15 3.92 4.89 -5.31
C THR A 15 2.47 5.38 -5.13
N LEU A 16 1.81 5.81 -6.21
CA LEU A 16 0.42 6.30 -6.15
C LEU A 16 -0.57 5.25 -5.61
N ALA A 17 -0.37 3.98 -5.96
CA ALA A 17 -1.21 2.89 -5.46
C ALA A 17 -1.02 2.69 -3.94
N VAL A 18 0.22 2.72 -3.45
CA VAL A 18 0.53 2.60 -2.01
C VAL A 18 -0.03 3.79 -1.23
N MET A 19 0.12 5.01 -1.75
CA MET A 19 -0.47 6.22 -1.15
C MET A 19 -1.99 6.10 -1.04
N ALA A 20 -2.66 5.64 -2.10
CA ALA A 20 -4.11 5.43 -2.11
C ALA A 20 -4.55 4.35 -1.12
N GLU A 21 -3.83 3.25 -1.03
CA GLU A 21 -4.08 2.18 -0.05
C GLU A 21 -3.99 2.72 1.39
N MET A 22 -2.93 3.47 1.70
CA MET A 22 -2.72 4.06 3.03
C MET A 22 -3.82 5.07 3.37
N ALA A 23 -4.14 6.00 2.46
CA ALA A 23 -5.19 6.99 2.66
C ALA A 23 -6.57 6.33 2.83
N GLN A 24 -6.87 5.32 2.01
CA GLN A 24 -8.12 4.56 2.06
C GLN A 24 -8.28 3.80 3.38
N ARG A 25 -7.21 3.16 3.87
CA ARG A 25 -7.22 2.44 5.17
C ARG A 25 -7.39 3.39 6.35
N GLN A 26 -6.80 4.58 6.30
CA GLN A 26 -6.81 5.50 7.43
C GLN A 26 -7.92 6.55 7.40
N LYS A 27 -8.76 6.61 6.36
CA LYS A 27 -9.93 7.52 6.32
C LYS A 27 -10.91 7.30 7.48
N THR A 28 -10.95 6.09 8.05
CA THR A 28 -11.79 5.73 9.21
C THR A 28 -11.04 5.77 10.53
N ASP A 29 -9.73 6.06 10.55
CA ASP A 29 -8.95 6.14 11.78
C ASP A 29 -9.44 7.32 12.65
N PRO A 30 -9.85 7.08 13.91
CA PRO A 30 -10.32 8.13 14.80
C PRO A 30 -9.33 9.27 15.04
N LYS A 31 -8.02 9.00 15.01
CA LYS A 31 -6.97 10.02 15.18
C LYS A 31 -6.93 10.97 13.99
N ILE A 32 -6.95 10.42 12.77
CA ILE A 32 -6.99 11.21 11.53
C ILE A 32 -8.24 12.07 11.50
N ARG A 33 -9.41 11.45 11.73
CA ARG A 33 -10.70 12.15 11.72
C ARG A 33 -10.77 13.25 12.78
N LYS A 34 -10.34 12.97 14.02
CA LYS A 34 -10.32 13.97 15.10
C LYS A 34 -9.47 15.19 14.73
N VAL A 35 -8.31 15.00 14.10
CA VAL A 35 -7.47 16.11 13.65
C VAL A 35 -8.14 16.85 12.50
N ALA A 36 -8.71 16.16 11.52
CA ALA A 36 -9.43 16.76 10.40
C ALA A 36 -10.63 17.60 10.87
N ASP A 37 -11.46 17.07 11.78
CA ASP A 37 -12.60 17.77 12.38
C ASP A 37 -12.14 19.00 13.17
N SER A 38 -11.07 18.87 13.97
CA SER A 38 -10.52 19.98 14.75
C SER A 38 -9.96 21.11 13.87
N VAL A 39 -9.28 20.78 12.77
CA VAL A 39 -8.67 21.75 11.86
C VAL A 39 -9.75 22.45 11.02
N THR A 40 -10.78 21.71 10.62
CA THR A 40 -11.86 22.26 9.81
C THR A 40 -12.89 23.00 10.63
N GLY A 41 -12.97 22.77 11.94
CA GLY A 41 -13.88 23.48 12.84
C GLY A 41 -15.35 23.23 12.54
N GLY A 42 -15.68 22.04 12.01
CA GLY A 42 -17.05 21.65 11.70
C GLY A 42 -17.70 22.45 10.58
N VAL A 43 -16.92 22.97 9.62
CA VAL A 43 -17.45 23.57 8.39
C VAL A 43 -18.44 22.60 7.77
N ASN A 44 -19.66 23.06 7.54
CA ASN A 44 -20.69 22.28 6.88
C ASN A 44 -20.58 22.51 5.37
N PHE A 45 -20.43 21.45 4.58
CA PHE A 45 -20.27 21.53 3.13
C PHE A 45 -21.27 20.63 2.38
N PRO A 46 -22.59 20.89 2.51
CA PRO A 46 -23.60 20.10 1.81
C PRO A 46 -23.48 20.35 0.29
N ALA A 47 -22.96 19.35 -0.42
CA ALA A 47 -22.88 19.19 -1.88
C ALA A 47 -22.20 20.29 -2.73
N GLY A 48 -21.90 21.48 -2.20
CA GLY A 48 -21.34 22.60 -2.96
C GLY A 48 -19.83 22.82 -2.81
N THR A 49 -19.23 23.44 -3.83
CA THR A 49 -17.79 23.70 -3.97
C THR A 49 -17.20 24.56 -2.86
N ALA A 50 -17.85 25.68 -2.50
CA ALA A 50 -17.28 26.66 -1.57
C ALA A 50 -16.91 26.06 -0.19
N GLY A 51 -17.77 25.19 0.36
CA GLY A 51 -17.50 24.54 1.64
C GLY A 51 -16.36 23.52 1.57
N ARG A 52 -16.24 22.79 0.45
CA ARG A 52 -15.15 21.83 0.25
C ARG A 52 -13.80 22.53 0.06
N ASP A 53 -13.77 23.63 -0.68
CA ASP A 53 -12.57 24.45 -0.84
C ASP A 53 -12.13 25.10 0.47
N GLU A 54 -13.08 25.52 1.30
CA GLU A 54 -12.76 26.01 2.65
C GLU A 54 -12.14 24.91 3.52
N VAL A 55 -12.72 23.70 3.51
CA VAL A 55 -12.18 22.52 4.21
C VAL A 55 -10.76 22.19 3.72
N ALA A 56 -10.58 22.08 2.40
CA ALA A 56 -9.28 21.80 1.78
C ALA A 56 -8.25 22.89 2.15
N THR A 57 -8.65 24.16 2.14
CA THR A 57 -7.80 25.28 2.54
C THR A 57 -7.37 25.19 4.00
N ARG A 58 -8.27 24.81 4.91
CA ARG A 58 -7.93 24.63 6.34
C ARG A 58 -6.96 23.47 6.55
N ILE A 59 -7.18 22.34 5.87
CA ILE A 59 -6.26 21.19 5.87
C ILE A 59 -4.89 21.59 5.31
N TRP A 60 -4.86 22.26 4.17
CA TRP A 60 -3.64 22.77 3.55
C TRP A 60 -2.83 23.67 4.49
N ARG A 61 -3.49 24.65 5.14
CA ARG A 61 -2.83 25.52 6.14
C ARG A 61 -2.27 24.74 7.32
N PHE A 62 -3.01 23.74 7.80
CA PHE A 62 -2.55 22.88 8.88
C PHE A 62 -1.30 22.11 8.48
N ILE A 63 -1.32 21.39 7.35
CA ILE A 63 -0.18 20.59 6.90
C ILE A 63 1.05 21.48 6.68
N LYS A 64 0.87 22.59 5.95
CA LYS A 64 1.95 23.55 5.64
C LYS A 64 2.58 24.19 6.88
N ARG A 65 1.82 24.35 7.97
CA ARG A 65 2.30 24.93 9.23
C ARG A 65 2.91 23.90 10.17
N GLU A 66 2.33 22.70 10.21
CA GLU A 66 2.58 21.74 11.28
C GLU A 66 3.46 20.55 10.85
N ILE A 67 3.63 20.33 9.54
CA ILE A 67 4.43 19.23 9.00
C ILE A 67 5.63 19.83 8.28
N ARG A 68 6.83 19.48 8.76
CA ARG A 68 8.09 19.94 8.16
C ARG A 68 8.43 19.10 6.93
N TYR A 69 8.76 19.77 5.83
CA TYR A 69 9.25 19.08 4.64
C TYR A 69 10.63 18.46 4.91
N VAL A 70 10.74 17.15 4.73
CA VAL A 70 11.98 16.38 4.87
C VAL A 70 12.02 15.38 3.74
N LEU A 71 13.09 15.42 2.94
CA LEU A 71 13.31 14.45 1.87
C LEU A 71 13.49 13.04 2.46
N ASP A 72 13.17 12.06 1.64
CA ASP A 72 13.40 10.67 1.98
C ASP A 72 14.88 10.34 2.19
N PRO A 73 15.18 9.24 2.91
CA PRO A 73 16.53 8.72 2.97
C PRO A 73 17.12 8.53 1.57
N ALA A 74 18.39 8.92 1.39
CA ALA A 74 19.03 8.89 0.08
C ALA A 74 18.93 7.51 -0.60
N GLY A 75 18.46 7.50 -1.85
CA GLY A 75 18.30 6.29 -2.65
C GLY A 75 17.18 5.36 -2.17
N THR A 76 16.18 5.86 -1.44
CA THR A 76 15.02 5.08 -1.03
C THR A 76 13.77 5.94 -1.04
N GLU A 77 12.79 5.54 -1.85
CA GLU A 77 11.43 6.06 -1.78
C GLU A 77 10.74 5.57 -0.49
N LEU A 78 10.23 6.50 0.33
CA LEU A 78 9.57 6.20 1.60
C LEU A 78 8.19 6.86 1.72
N VAL A 79 7.17 6.14 1.24
CA VAL A 79 5.78 6.54 1.49
C VAL A 79 5.42 6.35 2.96
N GLN A 80 5.18 7.46 3.66
CA GLN A 80 4.80 7.44 5.08
C GLN A 80 3.28 7.38 5.29
N ALA A 81 2.86 6.58 6.26
CA ALA A 81 1.45 6.48 6.64
C ALA A 81 0.94 7.80 7.31
N PRO A 82 -0.33 8.21 7.10
CA PRO A 82 -0.85 9.47 7.65
C PRO A 82 -0.69 9.64 9.17
N ASP A 83 -0.96 8.59 9.95
CA ASP A 83 -0.80 8.60 11.40
C ASP A 83 0.67 8.74 11.84
N ALA A 84 1.61 8.13 11.09
CA ALA A 84 3.03 8.30 11.29
C ALA A 84 3.43 9.76 11.07
N ILE A 85 2.97 10.40 10.00
CA ILE A 85 3.25 11.82 9.70
C ILE A 85 2.71 12.75 10.79
N LEU A 86 1.49 12.51 11.27
CA LEU A 86 0.95 13.30 12.39
C LEU A 86 1.75 13.14 13.69
N LYS A 87 2.35 11.96 13.89
CA LYS A 87 3.18 11.67 15.06
C LYS A 87 4.56 12.31 14.93
N THR A 88 5.22 12.17 13.77
CA THR A 88 6.60 12.62 13.56
C THR A 88 6.71 14.08 13.15
N ARG A 89 5.63 14.66 12.61
CA ARG A 89 5.55 16.05 12.11
C ARG A 89 6.54 16.35 11.00
N HIS A 90 6.86 15.34 10.19
CA HIS A 90 7.63 15.52 8.96
C HIS A 90 7.20 14.52 7.89
N GLY A 91 7.50 14.87 6.64
CA GLY A 91 7.31 14.05 5.43
C GLY A 91 7.72 14.87 4.21
N ASP A 92 7.77 14.24 3.05
CA ASP A 92 8.09 14.88 1.77
C ASP A 92 6.78 15.21 1.01
N CYS A 93 6.81 15.26 -0.33
CA CYS A 93 5.61 15.48 -1.14
C CYS A 93 4.60 14.32 -1.07
N ASP A 94 5.05 13.07 -1.11
CA ASP A 94 4.13 11.94 -1.09
C ASP A 94 3.44 11.81 0.28
N GLY A 95 4.18 12.05 1.36
CA GLY A 95 3.66 11.85 2.70
C GLY A 95 2.60 12.91 2.99
N MET A 96 2.93 14.18 2.71
CA MET A 96 1.99 15.28 2.91
C MET A 96 0.74 15.14 2.03
N ALA A 97 0.88 14.67 0.79
CA ALA A 97 -0.26 14.38 -0.08
C ALA A 97 -1.12 13.25 0.49
N THR A 98 -0.50 12.17 0.98
CA THR A 98 -1.19 11.01 1.56
C THR A 98 -1.96 11.40 2.83
N LEU A 99 -1.36 12.22 3.70
CA LEU A 99 -2.05 12.79 4.85
C LEU A 99 -3.24 13.66 4.45
N ALA A 100 -3.06 14.55 3.46
CA ALA A 100 -4.14 15.41 2.98
C ALA A 100 -5.32 14.59 2.44
N ALA A 101 -5.04 13.58 1.61
CA ALA A 101 -6.06 12.69 1.07
C ALA A 101 -6.80 11.91 2.16
N ALA A 102 -6.10 11.40 3.17
CA ALA A 102 -6.73 10.69 4.30
C ALA A 102 -7.65 11.61 5.11
N MET A 103 -7.24 12.85 5.37
CA MET A 103 -8.06 13.84 6.09
C MET A 103 -9.31 14.23 5.28
N LEU A 104 -9.17 14.47 3.98
CA LEU A 104 -10.30 14.76 3.08
C LEU A 104 -11.28 13.57 3.01
N ALA A 105 -10.77 12.36 2.81
CA ALA A 105 -11.59 11.15 2.75
C ALA A 105 -12.34 10.90 4.07
N GLY A 106 -11.70 11.15 5.21
CA GLY A 106 -12.33 11.00 6.54
C GLY A 106 -13.48 11.97 6.78
N LEU A 107 -13.50 13.10 6.06
CA LEU A 107 -14.59 14.07 6.04
C LEU A 107 -15.62 13.80 4.93
N GLY A 108 -15.44 12.75 4.13
CA GLY A 108 -16.35 12.39 3.03
C GLY A 108 -16.15 13.21 1.76
N ILE A 109 -14.99 13.85 1.58
CA ILE A 109 -14.58 14.49 0.33
C ILE A 109 -13.76 13.48 -0.47
N GLU A 110 -14.16 13.23 -1.72
CA GLU A 110 -13.48 12.29 -2.63
C GLU A 110 -12.10 12.82 -3.01
N PRO A 111 -11.00 12.16 -2.60
CA PRO A 111 -9.65 12.59 -2.94
C PRO A 111 -8.98 11.65 -3.94
N GLY A 112 -7.84 12.11 -4.44
CA GLY A 112 -6.94 11.37 -5.31
C GLY A 112 -5.56 12.02 -5.29
N PHE A 113 -4.71 11.57 -6.19
CA PHE A 113 -3.36 12.08 -6.34
C PHE A 113 -3.11 12.46 -7.79
N ARG A 114 -2.29 13.47 -8.00
CA ARG A 114 -1.75 13.84 -9.30
C ARG A 114 -0.24 13.92 -9.19
N ALA A 115 0.44 13.06 -9.93
CA ALA A 115 1.87 13.16 -10.16
C ALA A 115 2.12 14.05 -11.37
N VAL A 116 3.15 14.88 -11.32
CA VAL A 116 3.50 15.82 -12.39
C VAL A 116 4.94 15.65 -12.83
N ALA A 117 5.14 15.76 -14.14
CA ALA A 117 6.44 15.80 -14.78
C ALA A 117 6.62 17.18 -15.42
N TRP A 118 7.71 17.88 -15.12
CA TRP A 118 8.00 19.19 -15.72
C TRP A 118 9.09 19.15 -16.79
N GLU A 119 10.05 18.24 -16.66
CA GLU A 119 11.24 18.22 -17.53
C GLU A 119 11.07 17.21 -18.68
N GLU A 120 10.63 16.00 -18.37
CA GLU A 120 10.52 14.90 -19.33
C GLU A 120 9.26 14.09 -19.09
N LYS A 121 8.55 13.75 -20.18
CA LYS A 121 7.34 12.94 -20.12
C LYS A 121 7.62 11.57 -19.50
N GLY A 122 6.79 11.16 -18.54
CA GLY A 122 6.96 9.89 -17.82
C GLY A 122 7.97 9.94 -16.67
N VAL A 123 8.71 11.04 -16.50
CA VAL A 123 9.66 11.25 -15.40
C VAL A 123 9.01 12.21 -14.40
N TYR A 124 8.30 11.67 -13.41
CA TYR A 124 7.53 12.47 -12.45
C TYR A 124 8.41 12.87 -11.26
N GLN A 125 8.41 14.16 -10.90
CA GLN A 125 9.24 14.70 -9.81
C GLN A 125 8.43 15.12 -8.58
N HIS A 126 7.10 15.21 -8.69
CA HIS A 126 6.26 15.71 -7.62
C HIS A 126 4.88 15.09 -7.66
N VAL A 127 4.28 14.96 -6.47
CA VAL A 127 2.93 14.48 -6.27
C VAL A 127 2.21 15.36 -5.27
N TYR A 128 0.91 15.54 -5.48
CA TYR A 128 0.03 16.25 -4.55
C TYR A 128 -1.36 15.63 -4.53
N ALA A 129 -2.12 15.97 -3.49
CA ALA A 129 -3.51 15.55 -3.38
C ALA A 129 -4.41 16.39 -4.30
N ILE A 130 -5.36 15.75 -4.94
CA ILE A 130 -6.48 16.39 -5.65
C ILE A 130 -7.80 15.99 -5.00
N TYR A 131 -8.85 16.79 -5.18
CA TYR A 131 -10.15 16.49 -4.59
C TYR A 131 -11.33 16.99 -5.43
N ALA A 132 -12.45 16.28 -5.31
CA ALA A 132 -13.66 16.60 -6.04
C ALA A 132 -14.35 17.86 -5.45
N PRO A 133 -14.46 18.96 -6.21
CA PRO A 133 -15.14 20.18 -5.74
C PRO A 133 -16.65 19.96 -5.56
N THR A 134 -17.23 19.02 -6.30
CA THR A 134 -18.59 18.52 -6.09
C THR A 134 -18.57 17.00 -6.10
N ARG A 135 -19.62 16.34 -5.60
CA ARG A 135 -19.65 14.86 -5.54
C ARG A 135 -19.81 14.29 -6.94
N GLY A 136 -18.98 13.31 -7.31
CA GLY A 136 -19.06 12.67 -8.63
C GLY A 136 -18.60 13.55 -9.79
N GLU A 137 -17.86 14.63 -9.50
CA GLU A 137 -17.25 15.46 -10.53
C GLU A 137 -16.15 14.69 -11.28
N ASP A 138 -15.98 15.00 -12.56
CA ASP A 138 -14.87 14.49 -13.37
C ASP A 138 -13.50 14.88 -12.78
N VAL A 139 -12.58 13.91 -12.67
CA VAL A 139 -11.21 14.07 -12.17
C VAL A 139 -10.45 15.19 -12.89
N ALA A 140 -10.74 15.43 -14.17
CA ALA A 140 -10.15 16.52 -14.94
C ALA A 140 -10.44 17.92 -14.36
N LYS A 141 -11.51 18.04 -13.56
CA LYS A 141 -11.96 19.26 -12.89
C LYS A 141 -11.68 19.27 -11.39
N TRP A 142 -11.02 18.25 -10.86
CA TRP A 142 -10.68 18.22 -9.44
C TRP A 142 -9.69 19.32 -9.10
N HIS A 143 -9.88 19.91 -7.92
CA HIS A 143 -9.05 20.99 -7.40
C HIS A 143 -7.78 20.41 -6.76
N ALA A 144 -6.67 21.15 -6.82
CA ALA A 144 -5.41 20.69 -6.22
C ALA A 144 -5.25 21.19 -4.78
N LEU A 145 -4.69 20.32 -3.94
CA LEU A 145 -4.27 20.57 -2.57
C LEU A 145 -2.79 20.18 -2.45
N ASP A 146 -1.91 21.17 -2.63
CA ASP A 146 -0.46 21.00 -2.54
C ASP A 146 0.12 21.85 -1.40
N PRO A 147 0.44 21.24 -0.23
CA PRO A 147 1.04 21.95 0.89
C PRO A 147 2.54 22.22 0.71
N VAL A 148 3.20 21.56 -0.25
CA VAL A 148 4.65 21.64 -0.50
C VAL A 148 4.97 22.80 -1.44
N SER A 149 4.16 23.01 -2.48
CA SER A 149 4.38 24.13 -3.39
C SER A 149 4.15 25.49 -2.73
N PRO A 150 4.83 26.55 -3.22
CA PRO A 150 4.51 27.93 -2.89
C PRO A 150 3.17 28.40 -3.50
N SER A 151 2.46 27.53 -4.22
CA SER A 151 1.18 27.78 -4.89
C SER A 151 0.11 28.39 -3.98
N PRO A 152 -0.87 29.11 -4.57
CA PRO A 152 -1.98 29.65 -3.82
C PRO A 152 -2.77 28.56 -3.09
N PRO A 153 -3.64 28.95 -2.14
CA PRO A 153 -4.51 28.01 -1.45
C PRO A 153 -5.33 27.15 -2.43
N PRO A 154 -5.80 25.96 -2.02
CA PRO A 154 -6.57 25.05 -2.86
C PRO A 154 -7.71 25.69 -3.67
N GLY A 155 -7.89 25.25 -4.91
CA GLY A 155 -8.88 25.80 -5.85
C GLY A 155 -8.72 25.28 -7.29
N PRO A 156 -9.44 25.85 -8.26
CA PRO A 156 -9.41 25.43 -9.66
C PRO A 156 -8.08 25.73 -10.38
N ASP A 157 -7.32 26.73 -9.91
CA ASP A 157 -6.18 27.31 -10.63
C ASP A 157 -4.80 26.96 -10.03
N THR A 158 -4.72 25.98 -9.11
CA THR A 158 -3.52 25.84 -8.27
C THR A 158 -2.33 25.13 -8.92
N ILE A 159 -2.53 24.25 -9.91
CA ILE A 159 -1.43 23.55 -10.60
C ILE A 159 -1.82 23.24 -12.06
N LYS A 160 -1.74 24.25 -12.91
CA LYS A 160 -1.59 24.18 -14.37
C LYS A 160 -0.74 25.40 -14.73
N ASP A 161 0.44 25.25 -15.34
CA ASP A 161 0.53 25.51 -16.78
C ASP A 161 1.85 25.04 -17.44
N ASP A 162 2.80 24.43 -16.71
CA ASP A 162 4.12 24.06 -17.27
C ASP A 162 4.49 22.56 -17.16
N ALA A 163 3.59 21.70 -16.69
CA ALA A 163 3.84 20.26 -16.69
C ALA A 163 3.81 19.69 -18.12
N VAL A 164 4.83 18.91 -18.49
CA VAL A 164 4.90 18.18 -19.76
C VAL A 164 4.12 16.87 -19.72
N ASP A 165 3.82 16.36 -18.53
CA ASP A 165 2.98 15.18 -18.31
C ASP A 165 2.35 15.17 -16.92
N THR A 166 1.20 14.51 -16.79
CA THR A 166 0.49 14.34 -15.51
C THR A 166 -0.11 12.96 -15.42
N LYS A 167 -0.10 12.37 -14.22
CA LYS A 167 -0.73 11.07 -13.95
C LYS A 167 -1.63 11.17 -12.74
N ASP A 168 -2.92 10.92 -12.96
CA ASP A 168 -3.93 10.93 -11.93
C ASP A 168 -4.18 9.52 -11.38
N TYR A 169 -4.51 9.45 -10.10
CA TYR A 169 -4.89 8.21 -9.43
C TYR A 169 -5.95 8.50 -8.37
N THR A 170 -7.17 7.99 -8.55
CA THR A 170 -8.25 8.22 -7.59
C THR A 170 -8.33 7.11 -6.54
N LEU A 171 -8.81 7.44 -5.34
CA LEU A 171 -9.09 6.40 -4.33
C LEU A 171 -10.23 5.46 -4.74
N ALA A 172 -11.11 5.89 -5.65
CA ALA A 172 -12.20 5.08 -6.18
C ALA A 172 -11.69 3.94 -7.08
N GLU A 173 -10.68 4.21 -7.93
CA GLU A 173 -10.01 3.19 -8.75
C GLU A 173 -9.35 2.08 -7.92
N HIS A 174 -8.91 2.39 -6.70
CA HIS A 174 -8.35 1.40 -5.80
C HIS A 174 -9.44 0.49 -5.20
N SER A 175 -10.62 1.03 -4.92
CA SER A 175 -11.76 0.25 -4.39
C SER A 175 -12.25 -0.82 -5.36
N THR A 176 -12.16 -0.59 -6.67
CA THR A 176 -12.53 -1.59 -7.69
C THR A 176 -11.47 -2.66 -7.87
N ARG A 177 -10.21 -2.35 -7.56
CA ARG A 177 -9.12 -3.34 -7.54
C ARG A 177 -9.20 -4.29 -6.35
N ASP A 178 -9.79 -3.86 -5.23
CA ASP A 178 -9.93 -4.67 -4.01
C ASP A 178 -11.06 -5.73 -4.09
N THR A 179 -11.94 -5.66 -5.10
CA THR A 179 -12.93 -6.72 -5.37
C THR A 179 -12.62 -7.55 -6.62
N ASP A 180 -11.98 -6.94 -7.62
CA ASP A 180 -11.84 -7.56 -8.95
C ASP A 180 -10.39 -7.75 -9.44
N LEU A 181 -9.34 -7.43 -8.66
CA LEU A 181 -8.00 -8.02 -8.90
C LEU A 181 -7.99 -9.48 -8.44
N ASP A 182 -8.75 -10.25 -9.20
CA ASP A 182 -8.46 -11.58 -9.70
C ASP A 182 -7.82 -12.53 -8.69
N MET A 183 -8.65 -12.94 -7.72
CA MET A 183 -8.44 -14.16 -6.95
C MET A 183 -8.12 -15.37 -7.85
N ALA A 184 -8.63 -15.41 -9.09
CA ALA A 184 -8.27 -16.46 -10.05
C ALA A 184 -6.89 -16.23 -10.67
N GLN A 185 -6.41 -15.00 -10.84
CA GLN A 185 -5.03 -14.69 -11.25
C GLN A 185 -4.03 -15.05 -10.16
N LEU A 186 -4.28 -14.69 -8.89
CA LEU A 186 -3.39 -15.07 -7.79
C LEU A 186 -3.32 -16.58 -7.57
N LEU A 187 -4.44 -17.29 -7.75
CA LEU A 187 -4.48 -18.76 -7.69
C LEU A 187 -3.86 -19.41 -8.94
N SER A 188 -4.04 -18.84 -10.14
CA SER A 188 -3.45 -19.36 -11.38
C SER A 188 -1.95 -19.10 -11.49
N GLU A 189 -1.42 -18.01 -10.94
CA GLU A 189 0.02 -17.76 -10.82
C GLU A 189 0.69 -18.77 -9.87
N GLY A 190 0.00 -19.18 -8.81
CA GLY A 190 0.43 -20.28 -7.92
C GLY A 190 0.45 -21.64 -8.63
N GLN A 191 -0.48 -21.89 -9.56
CA GLN A 191 -0.50 -23.12 -10.37
C GLN A 191 0.51 -23.12 -11.52
N SER A 192 0.86 -21.95 -12.05
CA SER A 192 1.76 -21.80 -13.21
C SER A 192 3.25 -21.86 -12.82
N SER A 193 3.58 -21.51 -11.58
CA SER A 193 4.97 -21.46 -11.10
C SER A 193 5.59 -22.86 -10.92
N SER A 194 4.80 -23.88 -10.56
CA SER A 194 5.26 -25.29 -10.52
C SER A 194 5.47 -25.91 -11.90
N ALA A 195 4.74 -25.46 -12.93
CA ALA A 195 4.94 -25.94 -14.30
C ALA A 195 6.31 -25.53 -14.88
N LEU A 196 6.94 -24.47 -14.35
CA LEU A 196 8.30 -24.03 -14.72
C LEU A 196 9.40 -24.74 -13.91
N ALA A 197 9.10 -25.23 -12.71
CA ALA A 197 10.04 -26.02 -11.90
C ALA A 197 10.20 -27.48 -12.41
N GLY A 198 9.16 -28.04 -13.05
CA GLY A 198 9.16 -29.42 -13.56
C GLY A 198 9.96 -29.72 -14.84
N ARG A 199 10.65 -28.74 -15.45
CA ARG A 199 11.43 -28.95 -16.70
C ARG A 199 12.93 -29.15 -16.48
N ARG A 200 13.31 -30.01 -15.52
CA ARG A 200 14.63 -30.68 -15.49
C ARG A 200 14.51 -32.04 -14.82
N GLY A 201 14.33 -33.10 -15.60
CA GLY A 201 14.45 -34.47 -15.08
C GLY A 201 13.81 -35.53 -15.97
N LEU A 202 14.67 -36.23 -16.70
CA LEU A 202 14.48 -37.50 -17.40
C LEU A 202 13.55 -38.52 -16.71
N GLY A 203 12.76 -39.23 -17.51
CA GLY A 203 12.24 -40.56 -17.15
C GLY A 203 10.77 -40.78 -17.51
N GLN A 204 10.53 -41.64 -18.51
CA GLN A 204 9.23 -42.23 -18.81
C GLN A 204 8.72 -43.04 -17.59
N ASP A 205 7.40 -43.06 -17.39
CA ASP A 205 6.59 -44.30 -17.35
C ASP A 205 5.10 -43.93 -17.28
N GLU A 206 4.32 -44.52 -18.20
CA GLU A 206 2.86 -44.51 -18.19
C GLU A 206 2.38 -45.60 -17.23
N ASP A 207 1.53 -45.28 -16.22
CA ASP A 207 0.36 -46.11 -15.92
C ASP A 207 -0.61 -45.52 -14.88
N SER A 208 -1.90 -45.81 -15.13
CA SER A 208 -3.03 -45.94 -14.20
C SER A 208 -3.56 -44.73 -13.39
N GLY A 209 -4.86 -44.47 -13.55
CA GLY A 209 -5.59 -43.41 -12.87
C GLY A 209 -6.07 -43.74 -11.46
N SER A 210 -6.34 -42.69 -10.66
CA SER A 210 -7.38 -42.65 -9.63
C SER A 210 -7.50 -41.23 -9.04
N GLY A 211 -8.74 -40.82 -8.70
CA GLY A 211 -9.10 -39.81 -7.69
C GLY A 211 -8.37 -38.47 -7.69
N GLY A 212 -8.92 -37.46 -8.38
CA GLY A 212 -8.47 -36.07 -8.31
C GLY A 212 -8.67 -35.44 -6.93
N SER A 213 -7.72 -35.65 -6.03
CA SER A 213 -7.41 -34.78 -4.90
C SER A 213 -6.55 -33.64 -5.45
N GLY A 214 -7.12 -32.44 -5.56
CA GLY A 214 -6.42 -31.27 -6.10
C GLY A 214 -5.12 -30.99 -5.35
N SER A 215 -3.98 -31.36 -5.95
CA SER A 215 -2.67 -31.02 -5.41
C SER A 215 -2.47 -29.51 -5.54
N THR A 216 -2.10 -28.88 -4.44
CA THR A 216 -1.59 -27.52 -4.43
C THR A 216 -0.34 -27.51 -5.30
N GLY A 217 -0.23 -26.59 -6.26
CA GLY A 217 0.89 -26.53 -7.21
C GLY A 217 2.25 -26.15 -6.60
N PHE A 218 2.64 -26.80 -5.51
CA PHE A 218 3.92 -26.70 -4.81
C PHE A 218 4.42 -28.12 -4.55
N ASP A 219 5.71 -28.37 -4.83
CA ASP A 219 6.32 -29.69 -4.67
C ASP A 219 6.68 -29.97 -3.20
N SER A 220 6.68 -28.94 -2.34
CA SER A 220 6.90 -29.09 -0.90
C SER A 220 6.28 -27.97 -0.05
N PHE A 221 6.09 -28.25 1.25
CA PHE A 221 5.70 -27.23 2.24
C PHE A 221 6.72 -26.10 2.38
N GLU A 222 8.02 -26.40 2.24
CA GLU A 222 9.06 -25.38 2.31
C GLU A 222 8.99 -24.40 1.15
N GLU A 223 8.70 -24.90 -0.05
CA GLU A 223 8.45 -24.07 -1.24
C GLU A 223 7.20 -23.19 -1.05
N PHE A 224 6.11 -23.75 -0.50
CA PHE A 224 4.93 -22.98 -0.13
C PHE A 224 5.25 -21.86 0.88
N VAL A 225 6.01 -22.15 1.94
CA VAL A 225 6.38 -21.16 2.97
C VAL A 225 7.23 -20.05 2.37
N GLN A 226 8.22 -20.38 1.55
CA GLN A 226 9.06 -19.38 0.88
C GLN A 226 8.22 -18.48 -0.05
N PHE A 227 7.32 -19.08 -0.82
CA PHE A 227 6.41 -18.35 -1.70
C PHE A 227 5.45 -17.45 -0.91
N ALA A 228 4.88 -17.95 0.19
CA ALA A 228 3.97 -17.20 1.05
C ALA A 228 4.68 -16.03 1.74
N LEU A 229 5.93 -16.20 2.19
CA LEU A 229 6.74 -15.13 2.74
C LEU A 229 7.04 -14.05 1.69
N GLN A 230 7.28 -14.43 0.45
CA GLN A 230 7.53 -13.50 -0.65
C GLN A 230 6.26 -12.72 -1.06
N LYS A 231 5.10 -13.37 -1.09
CA LYS A 231 3.82 -12.76 -1.50
C LYS A 231 3.13 -11.97 -0.37
N GLY A 232 3.51 -12.22 0.88
CA GLY A 232 3.02 -11.48 2.04
C GLY A 232 1.68 -11.98 2.60
N PRO A 233 1.17 -11.32 3.64
CA PRO A 233 0.07 -11.82 4.48
C PRO A 233 -1.29 -11.93 3.76
N GLU A 234 -1.55 -11.11 2.73
CA GLU A 234 -2.83 -11.16 2.01
C GLU A 234 -2.96 -12.43 1.15
N TYR A 235 -1.85 -12.92 0.57
CA TYR A 235 -1.82 -14.22 -0.11
C TYR A 235 -2.18 -15.37 0.83
N VAL A 236 -1.65 -15.37 2.05
CA VAL A 236 -1.93 -16.40 3.06
C VAL A 236 -3.41 -16.42 3.45
N ARG A 237 -4.06 -15.24 3.55
CA ARG A 237 -5.50 -15.15 3.82
C ARG A 237 -6.33 -15.68 2.66
N ALA A 238 -5.99 -15.29 1.43
CA ALA A 238 -6.66 -15.75 0.22
C ALA A 238 -6.56 -17.27 0.04
N TRP A 239 -5.35 -17.82 0.21
CA TRP A 239 -5.11 -19.27 0.15
C TRP A 239 -5.88 -20.02 1.25
N ARG A 240 -6.02 -19.45 2.45
CA ARG A 240 -6.84 -20.05 3.52
C ARG A 240 -8.33 -20.07 3.17
N GLN A 241 -8.83 -19.01 2.53
CA GLN A 241 -10.24 -18.90 2.14
C GLN A 241 -10.61 -19.84 0.97
N SER A 242 -9.64 -20.24 0.15
CA SER A 242 -9.85 -21.18 -0.96
C SER A 242 -10.07 -22.62 -0.50
N GLY A 243 -9.78 -22.94 0.77
CA GLY A 243 -9.93 -24.28 1.33
C GLY A 243 -8.87 -25.28 0.85
N GLN A 244 -7.83 -24.81 0.15
CA GLN A 244 -6.69 -25.65 -0.25
C GLN A 244 -5.87 -26.07 0.97
N LYS A 245 -5.39 -27.32 0.96
CA LYS A 245 -4.52 -27.89 2.00
C LYS A 245 -3.14 -28.17 1.41
N PRO A 246 -2.05 -27.94 2.16
CA PRO A 246 -0.72 -28.31 1.70
C PRO A 246 -0.60 -29.85 1.61
N ALA A 247 0.34 -30.35 0.82
CA ALA A 247 0.57 -31.78 0.64
C ALA A 247 0.77 -32.50 2.01
N PRO A 248 0.18 -33.70 2.19
CA PRO A 248 0.04 -34.38 3.49
C PRO A 248 1.35 -34.93 4.08
N ASP A 249 2.42 -34.92 3.31
CA ASP A 249 3.67 -35.56 3.65
C ASP A 249 4.43 -34.68 4.65
N SER A 250 4.37 -35.06 5.93
CA SER A 250 5.26 -34.74 7.07
C SER A 250 5.01 -33.47 7.89
N ASN A 251 4.11 -33.58 8.89
CA ASN A 251 3.90 -32.55 9.92
C ASN A 251 4.87 -32.67 11.12
N ASP A 252 5.21 -33.86 11.63
CA ASP A 252 5.85 -33.93 12.97
C ASP A 252 7.37 -33.72 12.98
N ALA A 253 8.12 -34.37 12.10
CA ALA A 253 9.59 -34.23 12.06
C ALA A 253 10.04 -32.85 11.54
N ARG A 254 9.18 -32.18 10.75
CA ARG A 254 9.47 -30.89 10.13
C ARG A 254 9.06 -29.70 10.99
N LEU A 255 8.01 -29.81 11.80
CA LEU A 255 7.73 -28.83 12.85
C LEU A 255 8.94 -28.71 13.80
N ALA A 256 9.49 -29.85 14.21
CA ALA A 256 10.67 -29.91 15.07
C ALA A 256 11.89 -29.23 14.41
N ALA A 257 12.08 -29.39 13.10
CA ALA A 257 13.17 -28.75 12.36
C ALA A 257 12.98 -27.23 12.19
N LEU A 258 11.74 -26.78 11.95
CA LEU A 258 11.36 -25.36 11.84
C LEU A 258 11.53 -24.65 13.20
N GLU A 259 11.07 -25.28 14.27
CA GLU A 259 11.28 -24.79 15.63
C GLU A 259 12.78 -24.69 15.98
N GLN A 260 13.57 -25.70 15.61
CA GLN A 260 15.01 -25.69 15.83
C GLN A 260 15.68 -24.53 15.07
N ARG A 261 15.24 -24.25 13.84
CA ARG A 261 15.79 -23.17 13.01
C ARG A 261 15.38 -21.79 13.52
N LEU A 262 14.16 -21.63 14.01
CA LEU A 262 13.71 -20.43 14.72
C LEU A 262 14.53 -20.17 15.99
N ARG A 263 14.78 -21.20 16.81
CA ARG A 263 15.66 -21.11 17.99
C ARG A 263 17.08 -20.68 17.61
N ASN A 264 17.63 -21.22 16.52
CA ASN A 264 18.96 -20.83 16.03
C ASN A 264 19.00 -19.36 15.56
N LEU A 265 17.96 -18.90 14.86
CA LEU A 265 17.85 -17.51 14.40
C LEU A 265 17.69 -16.53 15.57
N GLN A 266 16.97 -16.93 16.63
CA GLN A 266 16.87 -16.15 17.87
C GLN A 266 18.20 -16.07 18.63
N GLN A 267 19.01 -17.12 18.61
CA GLN A 267 20.35 -17.10 19.19
C GLN A 267 21.33 -16.26 18.37
N GLN A 268 21.19 -16.27 17.04
CA GLN A 268 22.00 -15.45 16.13
C GLN A 268 21.63 -13.96 16.16
N SER A 269 20.38 -13.62 16.53
CA SER A 269 19.88 -12.23 16.60
C SER A 269 20.13 -11.53 17.93
N GLY A 270 21.00 -12.08 18.79
CA GLY A 270 21.42 -11.56 20.10
C GLY A 270 22.13 -10.19 20.12
N GLY A 271 21.79 -9.29 19.19
CA GLY A 271 22.18 -7.88 19.15
C GLY A 271 21.06 -6.90 18.77
N LEU A 272 19.82 -7.35 18.53
CA LEU A 272 18.70 -6.48 18.21
C LEU A 272 17.58 -6.62 19.26
N GLY A 273 17.14 -5.47 19.80
CA GLY A 273 16.30 -5.37 21.00
C GLY A 273 15.05 -6.26 21.00
N GLU A 274 14.78 -6.86 22.16
CA GLU A 274 13.82 -7.95 22.41
C GLU A 274 12.40 -7.72 21.86
N GLY A 275 11.96 -6.47 21.71
CA GLY A 275 10.57 -6.14 21.33
C GLY A 275 10.19 -6.37 19.86
N ALA A 276 11.13 -6.22 18.91
CA ALA A 276 10.81 -6.33 17.48
C ALA A 276 10.87 -7.77 16.96
N THR A 277 11.78 -8.56 17.51
CA THR A 277 12.01 -9.96 17.12
C THR A 277 10.86 -10.86 17.58
N LEU A 278 10.32 -10.64 18.79
CA LEU A 278 9.23 -11.45 19.37
C LEU A 278 7.89 -11.30 18.64
N ALA A 279 7.56 -10.13 18.10
CA ALA A 279 6.27 -9.88 17.45
C ALA A 279 6.19 -10.48 16.02
N LEU A 280 7.28 -10.37 15.25
CA LEU A 280 7.37 -10.93 13.89
C LEU A 280 7.62 -12.44 13.90
N SER A 281 8.46 -12.96 14.81
CA SER A 281 8.68 -14.41 14.92
C SER A 281 7.47 -15.13 15.53
N GLY A 282 6.78 -14.50 16.49
CA GLY A 282 5.63 -15.10 17.17
C GLY A 282 4.41 -15.25 16.27
N ALA A 283 4.06 -14.23 15.49
CA ALA A 283 2.89 -14.28 14.61
C ALA A 283 3.07 -15.23 13.41
N VAL A 284 4.28 -15.26 12.84
CA VAL A 284 4.62 -16.16 11.73
C VAL A 284 4.75 -17.60 12.21
N ALA A 285 5.43 -17.85 13.34
CA ALA A 285 5.53 -19.19 13.92
C ALA A 285 4.18 -19.72 14.42
N ALA A 286 3.35 -18.90 15.07
CA ALA A 286 2.01 -19.31 15.50
C ALA A 286 1.10 -19.61 14.30
N SER A 287 1.23 -18.86 13.20
CA SER A 287 0.46 -19.12 11.97
C SER A 287 0.94 -20.39 11.27
N ILE A 288 2.25 -20.64 11.22
CA ILE A 288 2.84 -21.85 10.62
C ILE A 288 2.51 -23.11 11.46
N VAL A 289 2.64 -23.04 12.80
CA VAL A 289 2.28 -24.13 13.71
C VAL A 289 0.78 -24.42 13.69
N TYR A 290 -0.07 -23.39 13.56
CA TYR A 290 -1.52 -23.56 13.44
C TYR A 290 -1.94 -24.19 12.10
N ILE A 291 -1.22 -23.88 11.00
CA ILE A 291 -1.45 -24.49 9.69
C ILE A 291 -1.00 -25.96 9.65
N ALA A 292 0.06 -26.32 10.39
CA ALA A 292 0.60 -27.68 10.38
C ALA A 292 -0.08 -28.66 11.36
N THR A 293 -0.92 -28.18 12.28
CA THR A 293 -1.53 -29.01 13.34
C THR A 293 -3.03 -29.30 13.13
N ARG A 294 -3.62 -28.98 11.96
CA ARG A 294 -5.01 -29.27 11.58
C ARG A 294 -5.16 -29.61 10.10
#